data_AF-A0A804J521-F1
#
_entry.id   AF-A0A804J521-F1
#
_cell.length_a   1.000
_cell.length_b   1.000
_cell.length_c   1.000
_cell.angle_alpha   90.00
_cell.angle_beta   90.00
_cell.angle_gamma   90.00
#
_symmetry.space_group_name_H-M   'P 1'
#
loop_
_entity.id
_entity.type
_entity.pdbx_description
1 polymer ?
#
loop_
_entity_poly.entity_id
_entity_poly.type
_entity_poly.pdbx_seq_one_letter_code
_entity_poly.pdbx_strand_id
1 'polypeptide(L)'
;MSYMRGDLLSRTRKLAKGLAKPTPVWFKPMEEAPPVTFPRTDGKIRKIEMPEDVYVKRFFKKHPDSLDHDAVKISGFDPPPARVFAWRVLELKGQGVSEEEAMAVADKMKAEKVAEMQEGQREFGNGRGGGGQRGGWKGGQHQ
;
A
#
# COMPACT_ATOMS: atom_id res chain seq x y z
N MET A 1 -1.42 -7.63 -49.53
CA MET A 1 -1.60 -8.14 -48.15
C MET A 1 -0.31 -7.93 -47.37
N SER A 2 -0.35 -7.28 -46.20
CA SER A 2 0.85 -7.05 -45.38
C SER A 2 1.18 -8.28 -44.53
N TYR A 3 2.34 -8.89 -44.75
CA TYR A 3 2.87 -9.98 -43.90
C TYR A 3 3.16 -9.53 -42.46
N MET A 4 3.21 -8.22 -42.23
CA MET A 4 3.65 -7.61 -40.98
C MET A 4 2.52 -7.02 -40.12
N ARG A 5 1.26 -7.09 -40.58
CA ARG A 5 0.10 -6.59 -39.82
C ARG A 5 -0.53 -7.74 -39.02
N GLY A 6 -0.72 -7.54 -37.71
CA GLY A 6 -1.28 -8.54 -36.79
C GLY A 6 -0.51 -8.64 -35.47
N ASP A 7 -0.92 -9.57 -34.61
CA ASP A 7 -0.23 -10.00 -33.39
C ASP A 7 1.03 -10.83 -33.66
N LEU A 8 1.85 -11.08 -32.63
CA LEU A 8 3.10 -11.84 -32.76
C LEU A 8 2.86 -13.28 -33.22
N LEU A 9 1.81 -13.92 -32.73
CA LEU A 9 1.43 -15.30 -33.09
C LEU A 9 1.03 -15.42 -34.56
N SER A 10 0.16 -14.54 -35.08
CA SER A 10 -0.21 -14.61 -36.51
C SER A 10 0.96 -14.30 -37.44
N ARG A 11 1.87 -13.41 -37.04
CA ARG A 11 3.08 -13.09 -37.82
C ARG A 11 4.04 -14.26 -37.88
N THR A 12 4.36 -14.86 -36.73
CA THR A 12 5.29 -15.99 -36.67
C THR A 12 4.72 -17.22 -37.35
N ARG A 13 3.41 -17.47 -37.23
CA ARG A 13 2.71 -18.52 -38.00
C ARG A 13 2.88 -18.34 -39.51
N LYS A 14 2.72 -17.11 -40.02
CA LYS A 14 2.90 -16.82 -41.46
C LYS A 14 4.35 -17.01 -41.92
N LEU A 15 5.33 -16.59 -41.10
CA LEU A 15 6.76 -16.72 -41.43
C LEU A 15 7.28 -18.15 -41.36
N ALA A 16 6.83 -18.93 -40.36
CA ALA A 16 7.17 -20.34 -40.23
C ALA A 16 6.54 -21.16 -41.37
N LYS A 17 5.27 -20.90 -41.73
CA LYS A 17 4.62 -21.55 -42.88
C LYS A 17 5.26 -21.17 -44.22
N GLY A 18 5.73 -19.92 -44.35
CA GLY A 18 6.41 -19.44 -45.54
C GLY A 18 7.88 -19.88 -45.66
N LEU A 19 8.38 -20.73 -44.75
CA LEU A 19 9.78 -21.19 -44.70
C LEU A 19 10.81 -20.05 -44.63
N ALA A 20 10.37 -18.83 -44.31
CA ALA A 20 11.22 -17.65 -44.25
C ALA A 20 12.05 -17.62 -42.95
N LYS A 21 11.55 -18.28 -41.89
CA LYS A 21 12.24 -18.44 -40.60
C LYS A 21 11.95 -19.82 -40.01
N PRO A 22 12.90 -20.45 -39.29
CA PRO A 22 12.63 -21.68 -38.55
C PRO A 22 11.61 -21.44 -37.45
N THR A 23 10.82 -22.46 -37.14
CA THR A 23 9.82 -22.41 -36.07
C THR A 23 10.52 -22.18 -34.71
N PRO A 24 10.21 -21.09 -34.00
CA PRO A 24 10.84 -20.83 -32.72
C PRO A 24 10.35 -21.81 -31.64
N VAL A 25 11.22 -22.13 -30.68
CA VAL A 25 10.94 -23.09 -29.60
C VAL A 25 9.70 -22.70 -28.78
N TRP A 26 9.49 -21.39 -28.58
CA TRP A 26 8.36 -20.84 -27.82
C TRP A 26 7.03 -20.86 -28.59
N PHE A 27 7.02 -21.20 -29.89
CA PHE A 27 5.80 -21.10 -30.72
C PHE A 27 4.70 -22.06 -30.27
N LYS A 28 5.03 -23.34 -30.02
CA LYS A 28 4.05 -24.36 -29.63
C LYS A 28 3.40 -24.04 -28.27
N PRO A 29 4.17 -23.72 -27.19
CA PRO A 29 3.56 -23.30 -25.92
C PRO A 29 2.65 -22.08 -26.04
N MET A 30 3.02 -21.12 -26.89
CA MET A 30 2.26 -19.88 -27.08
C MET A 30 0.98 -20.09 -27.90
N GLU A 31 0.92 -21.10 -28.78
CA GLU A 31 -0.31 -21.51 -29.45
C GLU A 31 -1.25 -22.28 -28.52
N GLU A 32 -0.70 -23.07 -27.59
CA GLU A 32 -1.46 -23.82 -26.59
C GLU A 32 -2.04 -22.91 -25.50
N ALA A 33 -1.27 -21.93 -25.04
CA ALA A 33 -1.66 -20.96 -24.02
C ALA A 33 -1.42 -19.52 -24.52
N PRO A 34 -2.29 -18.99 -25.40
CA PRO A 34 -2.16 -17.61 -25.85
C PRO A 34 -2.42 -16.64 -24.69
N PRO A 35 -1.78 -15.45 -24.72
CA PRO A 35 -1.99 -14.44 -23.70
C PRO A 35 -3.45 -13.95 -23.74
N VAL A 36 -4.00 -13.67 -22.55
CA VAL A 36 -5.37 -13.16 -22.41
C VAL A 36 -5.49 -11.80 -23.10
N THR A 37 -6.45 -11.67 -24.01
CA THR A 37 -6.77 -10.39 -24.64
C THR A 37 -7.93 -9.74 -23.91
N PHE A 38 -7.69 -8.58 -23.33
CA PHE A 38 -8.75 -7.74 -22.77
C PHE A 38 -9.38 -6.89 -23.87
N PRO A 39 -10.70 -6.62 -23.82
CA PRO A 39 -11.33 -5.70 -24.75
C PRO A 39 -10.63 -4.34 -24.66
N ARG A 40 -10.22 -3.81 -25.80
CA ARG A 40 -9.55 -2.51 -25.86
C ARG A 40 -10.55 -1.44 -25.44
N THR A 41 -10.36 -0.87 -24.26
CA THR A 41 -11.15 0.28 -23.83
C THR A 41 -10.58 1.52 -24.51
N ASP A 42 -11.27 2.04 -25.53
CA ASP A 42 -10.95 3.33 -26.15
C ASP A 42 -11.38 4.52 -25.26
N GLY A 43 -11.94 4.23 -24.09
CA GLY A 43 -12.46 5.22 -23.13
C GLY A 43 -11.39 5.78 -22.18
N LYS A 44 -11.68 6.96 -21.63
CA LYS A 44 -10.91 7.57 -20.54
C LYS A 44 -10.92 6.65 -19.31
N ILE A 45 -9.75 6.37 -18.74
CA ILE A 45 -9.62 5.62 -17.49
C ILE A 45 -10.35 6.41 -16.39
N ARG A 46 -11.29 5.76 -15.71
CA ARG A 46 -12.01 6.36 -14.59
C ARG A 46 -11.10 6.44 -13.38
N LYS A 47 -11.13 7.58 -12.69
CA LYS A 47 -10.48 7.73 -11.41
C LYS A 47 -11.19 6.84 -10.38
N ILE A 48 -10.43 6.00 -9.68
CA ILE A 48 -10.96 5.20 -8.58
C ILE A 48 -11.11 6.13 -7.38
N GLU A 49 -12.30 6.21 -6.82
CA GLU A 49 -12.61 7.01 -5.64
C GLU A 49 -13.36 6.13 -4.65
N MET A 50 -12.99 6.24 -3.38
CA MET A 50 -13.59 5.49 -2.30
C MET A 50 -14.47 6.40 -1.42
N PRO A 51 -15.53 5.89 -0.79
CA PRO A 51 -16.41 6.72 0.03
C PRO A 51 -15.70 7.38 1.22
N GLU A 52 -14.67 6.76 1.77
CA GLU A 52 -13.84 7.29 2.85
C GLU A 52 -12.90 8.43 2.44
N ASP A 53 -12.60 8.59 1.14
CA ASP A 53 -11.64 9.59 0.65
C ASP A 53 -12.05 11.03 1.00
N VAL A 54 -13.35 11.28 1.14
CA VAL A 54 -13.89 12.59 1.54
C VAL A 54 -13.43 12.95 2.96
N TYR A 55 -13.50 11.98 3.87
CA TYR A 55 -13.17 12.19 5.28
C TYR A 55 -11.67 12.19 5.51
N VAL A 56 -10.91 11.37 4.77
CA VAL A 56 -9.43 11.42 4.77
C VAL A 56 -8.93 12.81 4.35
N LYS A 57 -9.50 13.40 3.29
CA LYS A 57 -9.14 14.77 2.87
C LYS A 57 -9.49 15.82 3.92
N ARG A 58 -10.63 15.68 4.60
CA ARG A 58 -11.01 16.59 5.70
C ARG A 58 -10.10 16.43 6.91
N PHE A 59 -9.66 15.21 7.19
CA PHE A 59 -8.73 14.92 8.26
C PHE A 59 -7.37 15.59 8.04
N PHE A 60 -6.78 15.46 6.85
CA PHE A 60 -5.51 16.16 6.55
C PHE A 60 -5.63 17.68 6.52
N LYS A 61 -6.83 18.24 6.25
CA LYS A 61 -7.09 19.67 6.41
C LYS A 61 -7.11 20.11 7.88
N LYS A 62 -7.63 19.26 8.77
CA LYS A 62 -7.67 19.52 10.22
C LYS A 62 -6.31 19.29 10.89
N HIS A 63 -5.55 18.31 10.41
CA HIS A 63 -4.27 17.90 10.97
C HIS A 63 -3.19 17.85 9.88
N PRO A 64 -2.59 19.00 9.51
CA PRO A 64 -1.54 19.03 8.49
C PRO A 64 -0.29 18.24 8.93
N ASP A 65 0.06 18.27 10.21
CA ASP A 65 1.25 17.59 10.76
C ASP A 65 1.16 16.05 10.67
N SER A 66 -0.06 15.50 10.57
CA SER A 66 -0.30 14.06 10.43
C SER A 66 0.14 13.52 9.07
N LEU A 67 0.35 14.38 8.07
CA LEU A 67 0.85 13.96 6.76
C LEU A 67 2.26 13.37 6.83
N ASP A 68 3.11 13.93 7.69
CA ASP A 68 4.53 13.59 7.76
C ASP A 68 4.85 12.67 8.94
N HIS A 69 4.06 12.73 10.02
CA HIS A 69 4.31 11.94 11.23
C HIS A 69 3.74 10.52 11.19
N ASP A 70 2.69 10.27 10.40
CA ASP A 70 2.03 8.97 10.33
C ASP A 70 2.57 8.13 9.17
N ALA A 71 3.72 7.48 9.40
CA ALA A 71 4.39 6.67 8.38
C ALA A 71 3.52 5.48 7.91
N VAL A 72 3.22 5.43 6.61
CA VAL A 72 2.49 4.32 6.00
C VAL A 72 3.44 3.16 5.72
N LYS A 73 3.31 2.08 6.49
CA LYS A 73 4.01 0.82 6.22
C LYS A 73 3.26 0.05 5.13
N ILE A 74 3.77 0.07 3.89
CA ILE A 74 3.15 -0.64 2.76
C ILE A 74 3.06 -2.16 3.01
N SER A 75 4.00 -2.71 3.78
CA SER A 75 4.00 -4.11 4.21
C SER A 75 3.19 -4.40 5.48
N GLY A 76 2.65 -3.36 6.13
CA GLY A 76 1.86 -3.47 7.34
C GLY A 76 0.39 -3.70 7.05
N PHE A 77 -0.29 -4.42 7.95
CA PHE A 77 -1.74 -4.58 7.92
C PHE A 77 -2.47 -3.46 8.67
N ASP A 78 -1.72 -2.65 9.44
CA ASP A 78 -2.28 -1.57 10.23
C ASP A 78 -2.64 -0.38 9.33
N PRO A 79 -3.93 0.01 9.29
CA PRO A 79 -4.36 1.15 8.50
C PRO A 79 -3.79 2.46 9.07
N PRO A 80 -3.47 3.45 8.22
CA PRO A 80 -3.06 4.77 8.68
C PRO A 80 -4.12 5.43 9.57
N PRO A 81 -3.74 6.28 10.54
CA PRO A 81 -4.70 6.93 11.45
C PRO A 81 -5.83 7.69 10.72
N ALA A 82 -5.52 8.35 9.60
CA ALA A 82 -6.51 9.03 8.76
C ALA A 82 -7.58 8.06 8.21
N ARG A 83 -7.19 6.83 7.90
CA ARG A 83 -8.08 5.78 7.38
C ARG A 83 -8.99 5.24 8.47
N VAL A 84 -8.44 5.01 9.67
CA VAL A 84 -9.21 4.59 10.86
C VAL A 84 -10.27 5.63 11.22
N PHE A 85 -9.90 6.90 11.21
CA PHE A 85 -10.83 8.01 11.40
C PHE A 85 -11.98 7.96 10.40
N ALA A 86 -11.65 7.85 9.11
CA ALA A 86 -12.66 7.86 8.05
C ALA A 86 -13.62 6.65 8.13
N TRP A 87 -13.11 5.47 8.46
CA TRP A 87 -13.95 4.29 8.69
C TRP A 87 -14.89 4.48 9.88
N ARG A 88 -14.38 5.04 10.99
CA ARG A 88 -15.22 5.30 12.16
C ARG A 88 -16.36 6.27 11.87
N VAL A 89 -16.08 7.32 11.09
CA VAL A 89 -17.13 8.27 10.64
C VAL A 89 -18.17 7.58 9.76
N LEU A 90 -17.75 6.70 8.84
CA LEU A 90 -18.67 5.94 7.99
C LEU A 90 -19.54 4.96 8.79
N GLU A 91 -18.98 4.28 9.79
CA GLU A 91 -19.73 3.40 10.70
C GLU A 91 -20.82 4.17 11.46
N LEU A 92 -20.46 5.30 12.08
CA LEU A 92 -21.40 6.13 12.84
C LEU A 92 -22.49 6.72 11.94
N LYS A 93 -22.14 7.09 10.71
CA LYS A 93 -23.11 7.52 9.70
C LYS A 93 -24.06 6.40 9.30
N GLY A 94 -23.58 5.16 9.22
CA GLY A 94 -24.42 3.98 9.01
C GLY A 94 -25.44 3.73 10.13
N GLN A 95 -25.15 4.21 11.34
CA GLN A 95 -26.03 4.15 12.51
C GLN A 95 -27.02 5.33 12.59
N GLY A 96 -26.96 6.28 11.65
CA GLY A 96 -27.84 7.44 11.60
C GLY A 96 -27.36 8.68 12.36
N VAL A 97 -26.10 8.71 12.81
CA VAL A 97 -25.51 9.87 13.48
C VAL A 97 -25.22 10.99 12.47
N SER A 98 -25.36 12.24 12.91
CA SER A 98 -25.04 13.41 12.09
C SER A 98 -23.55 13.43 11.73
N GLU A 99 -23.20 13.95 10.55
CA GLU A 99 -21.82 13.90 10.04
C GLU A 99 -20.84 14.66 10.93
N GLU A 100 -21.30 15.74 11.57
CA GLU A 100 -20.49 16.58 12.46
C GLU A 100 -20.21 15.89 13.80
N GLU A 101 -21.23 15.26 14.39
CA GLU A 101 -21.09 14.48 15.61
C GLU A 101 -20.21 13.25 15.38
N ALA A 102 -20.39 12.55 14.25
CA ALA A 102 -19.58 11.40 13.88
C ALA A 102 -18.09 11.75 13.74
N MET A 103 -17.78 12.91 13.14
CA MET A 103 -16.39 13.40 13.06
C MET A 103 -15.84 13.77 14.45
N ALA A 104 -16.63 14.41 15.30
CA ALA A 104 -16.19 14.80 16.64
C ALA A 104 -15.89 13.59 17.55
N VAL A 105 -16.72 12.53 17.46
CA VAL A 105 -16.49 11.28 18.19
C VAL A 105 -15.24 10.55 17.69
N ALA A 106 -15.03 10.53 16.37
CA ALA A 106 -13.84 9.92 15.79
C ALA A 106 -12.55 10.69 16.12
N ASP A 107 -12.60 12.03 16.18
CA ASP A 107 -11.46 12.87 16.58
C ASP A 107 -11.05 12.59 18.05
N LYS A 108 -12.02 12.40 18.96
CA LYS A 108 -11.77 12.05 20.37
C LYS A 108 -11.10 10.69 20.52
N MET A 109 -11.54 9.69 19.76
CA MET A 109 -10.97 8.34 19.81
C MET A 109 -9.49 8.30 19.36
N LYS A 110 -9.07 9.22 18.46
CA LYS A 110 -7.66 9.39 18.12
C LYS A 110 -6.86 9.94 19.30
N ALA A 111 -7.40 10.96 19.99
CA ALA A 111 -6.72 11.55 21.14
C ALA A 111 -6.45 10.53 22.24
N GLU A 112 -7.41 9.63 22.49
CA GLU A 112 -7.26 8.52 23.43
C GLU A 112 -6.18 7.53 22.97
N LYS A 113 -6.17 7.11 21.70
CA LYS A 113 -5.12 6.21 21.18
C LYS A 113 -3.72 6.82 21.14
N VAL A 114 -3.62 8.12 20.88
CA VAL A 114 -2.34 8.84 20.92
C VAL A 114 -1.84 8.94 22.37
N ALA A 115 -2.75 9.17 23.33
CA ALA A 115 -2.41 9.16 24.75
C ALA A 115 -1.89 7.78 25.19
N GLU A 116 -2.58 6.69 24.81
CA GLU A 116 -2.14 5.32 25.11
C GLU A 116 -0.78 4.98 24.47
N MET A 117 -0.55 5.40 23.21
CA MET A 117 0.75 5.19 22.55
C MET A 117 1.88 6.00 23.21
N GLN A 118 1.60 7.23 23.65
CA GLN A 118 2.58 8.06 24.38
C GLN A 118 2.88 7.49 25.76
N GLU A 119 1.89 6.95 26.45
CA GLU A 119 2.06 6.28 27.74
C GLU A 119 2.89 5.00 27.59
N GLY A 120 2.59 4.15 26.61
CA GLY A 120 3.41 2.98 26.31
C GLY A 120 4.86 3.34 25.96
N GLN A 121 5.09 4.39 25.15
CA GLN A 121 6.45 4.85 24.84
C GLN A 121 7.19 5.41 26.07
N ARG A 122 6.49 6.07 26.99
CA ARG A 122 7.07 6.52 28.28
C ARG A 122 7.44 5.34 29.17
N GLU A 123 6.60 4.32 29.25
CA GLU A 123 6.88 3.09 30.01
C GLU A 123 8.07 2.30 29.44
N PHE A 124 8.14 2.13 28.12
CA PHE A 124 9.29 1.50 27.46
C PHE A 124 10.59 2.32 27.59
N GLY A 125 10.49 3.66 27.66
CA GLY A 125 11.63 4.54 27.89
C GLY A 125 12.17 4.50 29.33
N ASN A 126 11.30 4.27 30.32
CA ASN A 126 11.69 4.26 31.74
C ASN A 126 12.28 2.92 32.21
N GLY A 127 12.12 1.84 31.44
CA GLY A 127 12.60 0.49 31.77
C GLY A 127 14.08 0.18 31.45
N ARG A 128 14.86 1.12 30.90
CA ARG A 128 16.27 0.90 30.47
C ARG A 128 17.31 1.69 31.27
N GLY A 129 17.00 2.07 32.50
CA GLY A 129 17.90 2.77 33.43
C GLY A 129 18.36 1.92 34.62
N GLY A 130 18.94 0.73 34.38
CA GLY A 130 19.49 -0.13 35.43
C GLY A 130 20.94 -0.52 35.12
N GLY A 131 21.89 -0.02 35.92
CA GLY A 131 23.32 0.09 35.61
C GLY A 131 24.06 -1.21 35.31
N GLY A 132 24.80 -1.22 34.18
CA GLY A 132 25.84 -2.20 33.89
C GLY A 132 27.21 -1.65 34.32
N GLN A 133 27.75 -2.17 35.42
CA GLN A 133 29.17 -2.02 35.78
C GLN A 133 30.05 -2.56 34.64
N ARG A 134 30.82 -1.67 33.99
CA ARG A 134 31.85 -2.06 33.03
C ARG A 134 33.08 -2.57 33.80
N GLY A 135 33.24 -3.90 33.83
CA GLY A 135 34.44 -4.57 34.30
C GLY A 135 35.65 -4.17 33.47
N GLY A 136 36.74 -3.80 34.16
CA GLY A 136 37.98 -3.32 33.58
C GLY A 136 38.73 -4.36 32.75
N TRP A 137 39.21 -3.93 31.58
CA TRP A 137 40.13 -4.67 30.73
C TRP A 137 41.55 -4.53 31.30
N LYS A 138 42.12 -5.62 31.83
CA LYS A 138 43.56 -5.71 32.12
C LYS A 138 44.26 -6.31 30.91
N GLY A 139 45.21 -5.54 30.37
CA GLY A 139 46.12 -5.99 29.33
C GLY A 139 47.03 -7.11 29.79
N GLY A 140 47.36 -8.00 28.86
CA GLY A 140 48.40 -9.01 29.00
C GLY A 140 49.33 -8.94 27.79
N GLN A 141 50.54 -8.44 28.03
CA GLN A 141 51.72 -8.64 27.20
C GLN A 141 52.23 -10.07 27.43
N HIS A 142 52.73 -10.76 26.40
CA HIS A 142 53.82 -11.74 26.43
C HIS A 142 54.18 -12.04 24.96
N GLN A 143 55.34 -11.54 24.51
CA GLN A 143 56.62 -12.26 24.31
C GLN A 143 56.61 -13.18 23.09
#